data_AF-A0AB33CBC6-F1
#
_entry.id   AF-A0AB33CBC6-F1
#
_cell.length_a   1.000
_cell.length_b   1.000
_cell.length_c   1.000
_cell.angle_alpha   90.00
_cell.angle_beta   90.00
_cell.angle_gamma   90.00
#
_symmetry.space_group_name_H-M   'P 1'
#
loop_
_entity.id
_entity.type
_entity.pdbx_description
1 polymer ?
#
loop_
_entity_poly.entity_id
_entity_poly.type
_entity_poly.pdbx_seq_one_letter_code
_entity_poly.pdbx_strand_id
1 'polypeptide(L)'
;MAIKNNKVILNESTGYANISKKVRNTPKTAFFINSVNKVFTGTLVMKQVERKKLKLSDKLSKFYPQVPHANQITIEQLLTMEAGLQGKDESNYGTPVFKNNQAGIKYDIKHNVIFDKRHYNQRVYSSINYILLSGILEKVTHRSYENLVKDTYIKKLGLSETEFYWDIPKNKQIKVAIPYTKSSQGYLVPHFISADKVHGDLGAGCLVMSNKDLYRATSAILNGEIIKPSSVQKAYTPSDPAKYNAGFYNFPDFHSSNGSGDGYTTYYRISNDTRDVLVIQSNYPVKDYFKVRQMCNDLMENLIKATS
;
A
#
# COMPACT_ATOMS: atom_id res chain seq x y z
N MET A 1 4.05 -13.17 -11.04
CA MET A 1 4.56 -14.26 -10.19
C MET A 1 3.38 -15.01 -9.60
N ALA A 2 3.43 -16.34 -9.60
CA ALA A 2 2.47 -17.19 -8.90
C ALA A 2 3.21 -18.24 -8.05
N ILE A 3 2.72 -18.46 -6.84
CA ILE A 3 3.23 -19.44 -5.88
C ILE A 3 2.08 -20.36 -5.52
N LYS A 4 2.32 -21.67 -5.54
CA LYS A 4 1.39 -22.69 -5.06
C LYS A 4 2.10 -23.57 -4.05
N ASN A 5 1.50 -23.81 -2.89
CA ASN A 5 2.05 -24.67 -1.85
C ASN A 5 3.50 -24.31 -1.47
N ASN A 6 3.80 -23.00 -1.31
CA ASN A 6 5.13 -22.44 -1.07
C ASN A 6 6.17 -22.64 -2.21
N LYS A 7 5.75 -23.12 -3.39
CA LYS A 7 6.62 -23.29 -4.55
C LYS A 7 6.27 -22.27 -5.61
N VAL A 8 7.29 -21.58 -6.13
CA VAL A 8 7.13 -20.68 -7.27
C VAL A 8 6.80 -21.52 -8.51
N ILE A 9 5.57 -21.40 -9.00
CA ILE A 9 5.11 -22.11 -10.21
C ILE A 9 5.17 -21.24 -11.47
N LEU A 10 5.25 -19.91 -11.28
CA LEU A 10 5.40 -18.95 -12.38
C LEU A 10 6.19 -17.72 -11.91
N ASN A 11 7.26 -17.38 -12.63
CA ASN A 11 8.03 -16.17 -12.38
C ASN A 11 8.44 -15.47 -13.67
N GLU A 12 7.43 -15.12 -14.45
CA GLU A 12 7.61 -14.53 -15.78
C GLU A 12 7.63 -13.00 -15.75
N SER A 13 8.29 -12.42 -16.74
CA SER A 13 8.33 -10.98 -16.98
C SER A 13 8.33 -10.72 -18.48
N THR A 14 7.49 -9.79 -18.93
CA THR A 14 7.37 -9.41 -20.34
C THR A 14 7.52 -7.90 -20.52
N GLY A 15 7.79 -7.49 -21.77
CA GLY A 15 7.94 -6.08 -22.11
C GLY A 15 9.20 -5.41 -21.54
N TYR A 16 9.15 -4.09 -21.43
CA TYR A 16 10.30 -3.25 -21.10
C TYR A 16 10.10 -2.52 -19.77
N ALA A 17 11.12 -2.59 -18.92
CA ALA A 17 11.28 -1.68 -17.78
C ALA A 17 11.62 -0.27 -18.28
N ASN A 18 12.32 -0.15 -19.41
CA ASN A 18 12.60 1.12 -20.07
C ASN A 18 12.63 0.89 -21.59
N ILE A 19 11.63 1.42 -22.29
CA ILE A 19 11.47 1.26 -23.75
C ILE A 19 12.59 1.97 -24.50
N SER A 20 12.92 3.21 -24.15
CA SER A 20 13.93 4.00 -24.89
C SER A 20 15.32 3.39 -24.80
N LYS A 21 15.65 2.77 -23.67
CA LYS A 21 16.92 2.06 -23.44
C LYS A 21 16.86 0.56 -23.74
N LYS A 22 15.72 0.05 -24.24
CA LYS A 22 15.46 -1.38 -24.50
C LYS A 22 15.78 -2.29 -23.30
N VAL A 23 15.61 -1.79 -22.07
CA VAL A 23 15.83 -2.59 -20.85
C VAL A 23 14.57 -3.40 -20.57
N ARG A 24 14.70 -4.73 -20.59
CA ARG A 24 13.56 -5.64 -20.33
C ARG A 24 13.16 -5.64 -18.86
N ASN A 25 11.87 -5.88 -18.62
CA ASN A 25 11.42 -6.28 -17.28
C ASN A 25 12.02 -7.63 -16.92
N THR A 26 12.34 -7.81 -15.65
CA THR A 26 12.86 -9.06 -15.08
C THR A 26 12.15 -9.33 -13.75
N PRO A 27 12.25 -10.55 -13.20
CA PRO A 27 11.72 -10.84 -11.86
C PRO A 27 12.29 -9.96 -10.73
N LYS A 28 13.42 -9.28 -10.96
CA LYS A 28 14.04 -8.34 -10.01
C LYS A 28 13.65 -6.88 -10.27
N THR A 29 12.83 -6.60 -11.28
CA THR A 29 12.36 -5.25 -11.54
C THR A 29 11.36 -4.85 -10.46
N ALA A 30 11.58 -3.69 -9.86
CA ALA A 30 10.70 -3.08 -8.88
C ALA A 30 9.70 -2.13 -9.56
N PHE A 31 8.50 -2.05 -8.99
CA PHE A 31 7.41 -1.21 -9.45
C PHE A 31 6.88 -0.38 -8.29
N PHE A 32 6.37 0.81 -8.57
CA PHE A 32 5.69 1.62 -7.58
C PHE A 32 4.37 0.93 -7.18
N ILE A 33 4.29 0.47 -5.93
CA ILE A 33 3.19 -0.40 -5.50
C ILE A 33 1.90 0.36 -5.18
N ASN A 34 1.96 1.70 -5.23
CA ASN A 34 0.87 2.59 -4.92
C ASN A 34 0.18 2.15 -3.60
N SER A 35 -1.13 1.98 -3.63
CA SER A 35 -1.98 1.72 -2.47
C SER A 35 -1.75 0.39 -1.75
N VAL A 36 -0.98 -0.55 -2.32
CA VAL A 36 -0.54 -1.75 -1.59
C VAL A 36 0.34 -1.38 -0.38
N ASN A 37 0.98 -0.20 -0.42
CA ASN A 37 1.74 0.36 0.70
C ASN A 37 0.93 0.40 2.02
N LYS A 38 -0.40 0.54 1.95
CA LYS A 38 -1.29 0.61 3.11
C LYS A 38 -1.19 -0.64 4.00
N VAL A 39 -0.84 -1.79 3.44
CA VAL A 39 -0.60 -3.03 4.22
C VAL A 39 0.52 -2.84 5.25
N PHE A 40 1.60 -2.17 4.84
CA PHE A 40 2.76 -1.91 5.68
C PHE A 40 2.41 -0.90 6.78
N THR A 41 1.74 0.19 6.44
CA THR A 41 1.27 1.19 7.41
C THR A 41 0.29 0.57 8.42
N GLY A 42 -0.71 -0.17 7.95
CA GLY A 42 -1.70 -0.84 8.80
C GLY A 42 -1.06 -1.81 9.78
N THR A 43 -0.09 -2.60 9.31
CA THR A 43 0.70 -3.49 10.18
C THR A 43 1.48 -2.71 11.23
N LEU A 44 2.14 -1.61 10.88
CA LEU A 44 2.89 -0.78 11.83
C LEU A 44 1.97 -0.19 12.91
N VAL A 45 0.74 0.20 12.56
CA VAL A 45 -0.28 0.66 13.51
C VAL A 45 -0.64 -0.47 14.46
N MET A 46 -0.95 -1.66 13.94
CA MET A 46 -1.27 -2.84 14.75
C MET A 46 -0.11 -3.25 15.67
N LYS A 47 1.13 -3.07 15.22
CA LYS A 47 2.33 -3.25 16.05
C LYS A 47 2.38 -2.29 17.25
N GLN A 48 1.94 -1.04 17.08
CA GLN A 48 1.86 -0.10 18.19
C GLN A 48 0.65 -0.37 19.10
N VAL A 49 -0.44 -0.90 18.55
CA VAL A 49 -1.58 -1.40 19.34
C VAL A 49 -1.14 -2.56 20.23
N GLU A 50 -0.42 -3.53 19.68
CA GLU A 50 0.14 -4.66 20.43
C GLU A 50 1.08 -4.19 21.56
N ARG A 51 1.90 -3.18 21.28
CA ARG A 51 2.81 -2.56 22.26
C ARG A 51 2.12 -1.61 23.24
N LYS A 52 0.79 -1.52 23.20
CA LYS A 52 -0.04 -0.62 24.03
C LYS A 52 0.32 0.87 23.91
N LYS A 53 1.04 1.26 22.84
CA LYS A 53 1.34 2.66 22.50
C LYS A 53 0.18 3.36 21.80
N LEU A 54 -0.69 2.57 21.18
CA LEU A 54 -1.97 3.00 20.60
C LEU A 54 -3.09 2.08 21.09
N LYS A 55 -4.31 2.60 21.08
CA LYS A 55 -5.53 1.79 21.14
C LYS A 55 -6.32 2.00 19.86
N LEU A 56 -6.97 0.96 19.35
CA LEU A 56 -7.88 1.09 18.20
C LEU A 56 -9.02 2.07 18.48
N SER A 57 -9.44 2.16 19.74
CA SER A 57 -10.47 3.10 20.22
C SER A 57 -9.94 4.51 20.50
N ASP A 58 -8.64 4.78 20.40
CA ASP A 58 -8.10 6.13 20.59
C ASP A 58 -8.76 7.06 19.56
N LYS A 59 -9.16 8.26 20.00
CA LYS A 59 -9.74 9.27 19.12
C LYS A 59 -8.65 9.98 18.31
N LEU A 60 -8.96 10.32 17.07
CA LEU A 60 -8.06 11.08 16.20
C LEU A 60 -7.69 12.44 16.82
N SER A 61 -8.59 13.04 17.61
CA SER A 61 -8.34 14.30 18.31
C SER A 61 -7.16 14.28 19.27
N LYS A 62 -6.74 13.09 19.75
CA LYS A 62 -5.52 12.92 20.55
C LYS A 62 -4.25 13.28 19.77
N PHE A 63 -4.27 13.16 18.45
CA PHE A 63 -3.09 13.33 17.59
C PHE A 63 -3.20 14.53 16.64
N TYR A 64 -4.42 14.76 16.12
CA TYR A 64 -4.76 15.79 15.15
C TYR A 64 -6.13 16.41 15.48
N PRO A 65 -6.26 17.20 16.57
CA PRO A 65 -7.53 17.82 16.98
C PRO A 65 -8.12 18.79 15.95
N GLN A 66 -7.30 19.29 15.02
CA GLN A 66 -7.71 20.19 13.94
C GLN A 66 -8.44 19.47 12.78
N VAL A 67 -8.44 18.14 12.74
CA VAL A 67 -9.20 17.39 11.72
C VAL A 67 -10.70 17.53 12.00
N PRO A 68 -11.55 17.80 11.00
CA PRO A 68 -12.99 17.83 11.19
C PRO A 68 -13.51 16.54 11.85
N HIS A 69 -14.33 16.68 12.90
CA HIS A 69 -14.90 15.55 13.66
C HIS A 69 -13.87 14.60 14.31
N ALA A 70 -12.64 15.06 14.55
CA ALA A 70 -11.56 14.23 15.12
C ALA A 70 -11.90 13.59 16.49
N ASN A 71 -12.81 14.18 17.27
CA ASN A 71 -13.27 13.64 18.55
C ASN A 71 -14.21 12.42 18.40
N GLN A 72 -14.79 12.21 17.22
CA GLN A 72 -15.66 11.07 16.92
C GLN A 72 -14.87 9.93 16.30
N ILE A 73 -13.93 10.27 15.40
CA ILE A 73 -13.15 9.32 14.61
C ILE A 73 -12.14 8.54 15.46
N THR A 74 -12.07 7.23 15.30
CA THR A 74 -11.12 6.33 15.97
C THR A 74 -9.97 5.89 15.05
N ILE A 75 -8.89 5.35 15.63
CA ILE A 75 -7.81 4.71 14.88
C ILE A 75 -8.33 3.51 14.06
N GLU A 76 -9.28 2.75 14.60
CA GLU A 76 -9.94 1.66 13.89
C GLU A 76 -10.64 2.14 12.62
N GLN A 77 -11.42 3.21 12.70
CA GLN A 77 -12.12 3.77 11.55
C GLN A 77 -11.17 4.29 10.47
N LEU A 78 -9.97 4.76 10.83
CA LEU A 78 -8.94 5.09 9.84
C LEU A 78 -8.41 3.83 9.13
N LEU A 79 -8.16 2.75 9.87
CA LEU A 79 -7.68 1.49 9.31
C LEU A 79 -8.71 0.84 8.38
N THR A 80 -10.00 0.90 8.73
CA THR A 80 -11.11 0.33 7.97
C THR A 80 -11.66 1.25 6.88
N MET A 81 -11.17 2.50 6.80
CA MET A 81 -11.66 3.54 5.88
C MET A 81 -13.14 3.90 6.10
N GLU A 82 -13.56 3.96 7.36
CA GLU A 82 -14.92 4.28 7.80
C GLU A 82 -15.01 5.63 8.54
N ALA A 83 -13.92 6.40 8.53
CA ALA A 83 -13.82 7.67 9.24
C ALA A 83 -14.67 8.80 8.64
N GLY A 84 -15.24 8.65 7.45
CA GLY A 84 -15.93 9.72 6.71
C GLY A 84 -15.00 10.83 6.19
N LEU A 85 -13.68 10.68 6.35
CA LEU A 85 -12.66 11.60 5.86
C LEU A 85 -12.34 11.35 4.37
N GLN A 86 -12.24 12.44 3.61
CA GLN A 86 -11.86 12.43 2.21
C GLN A 86 -10.93 13.61 1.89
N GLY A 87 -10.19 13.50 0.79
CA GLY A 87 -9.52 14.65 0.16
C GLY A 87 -10.45 15.34 -0.83
N LYS A 88 -10.39 16.67 -0.89
CA LYS A 88 -11.00 17.46 -1.99
C LYS A 88 -10.41 17.09 -3.34
N ASP A 89 -9.09 16.93 -3.36
CA ASP A 89 -8.32 16.48 -4.50
C ASP A 89 -7.08 15.74 -3.99
N GLU A 90 -7.06 14.41 -4.12
CA GLU A 90 -5.95 13.58 -3.66
C GLU A 90 -4.64 13.85 -4.42
N SER A 91 -4.71 14.49 -5.60
CA SER A 91 -3.50 14.84 -6.37
C SER A 91 -2.71 16.02 -5.78
N ASN A 92 -3.32 16.77 -4.86
CA ASN A 92 -2.74 17.94 -4.20
C ASN A 92 -2.32 17.67 -2.74
N TYR A 93 -2.15 16.41 -2.35
CA TYR A 93 -1.69 16.08 -1.00
C TYR A 93 -0.24 16.50 -0.76
N GLY A 94 0.08 16.84 0.49
CA GLY A 94 1.37 17.38 0.90
C GLY A 94 1.57 18.86 0.57
N THR A 95 2.72 19.40 0.96
CA THR A 95 3.09 20.77 0.59
C THR A 95 3.56 20.83 -0.88
N PRO A 96 3.38 21.97 -1.59
CA PRO A 96 3.81 22.09 -2.99
C PRO A 96 5.29 21.74 -3.23
N VAL A 97 6.14 22.08 -2.26
CA VAL A 97 7.52 21.60 -2.15
C VAL A 97 7.63 20.87 -0.83
N PHE A 98 8.16 19.65 -0.83
CA PHE A 98 8.28 18.85 0.38
C PHE A 98 9.15 19.57 1.42
N LYS A 99 8.64 19.63 2.65
CA LYS A 99 9.36 20.19 3.81
C LYS A 99 9.72 19.12 4.82
N ASN A 100 8.71 18.39 5.27
CA ASN A 100 8.79 17.20 6.11
C ASN A 100 7.37 16.59 6.21
N ASN A 101 7.31 15.36 6.72
CA ASN A 101 6.09 14.58 6.85
C ASN A 101 4.97 15.31 7.60
N GLN A 102 5.27 15.87 8.78
CA GLN A 102 4.26 16.57 9.59
C GLN A 102 3.79 17.89 8.96
N ALA A 103 4.67 18.60 8.24
CA ALA A 103 4.30 19.79 7.49
C ALA A 103 3.34 19.46 6.34
N GLY A 104 3.57 18.36 5.62
CA GLY A 104 2.66 17.84 4.59
C GLY A 104 1.28 17.52 5.17
N ILE A 105 1.25 16.70 6.23
CA ILE A 105 -0.01 16.33 6.90
C ILE A 105 -0.75 17.58 7.41
N LYS A 106 -0.06 18.54 8.02
CA LYS A 106 -0.67 19.80 8.48
C LYS A 106 -1.24 20.61 7.32
N TYR A 107 -0.55 20.64 6.18
CA TYR A 107 -1.04 21.29 4.98
C TYR A 107 -2.33 20.62 4.50
N ASP A 108 -2.35 19.29 4.42
CA ASP A 108 -3.53 18.54 4.00
C ASP A 108 -4.72 18.79 4.89
N ILE A 109 -4.54 18.71 6.21
CA ILE A 109 -5.64 18.94 7.15
C ILE A 109 -6.27 20.33 6.95
N LYS A 110 -5.44 21.34 6.64
CA LYS A 110 -5.92 22.70 6.42
C LYS A 110 -6.60 22.89 5.07
N HIS A 111 -6.07 22.27 4.01
CA HIS A 111 -6.42 22.62 2.63
C HIS A 111 -7.27 21.55 1.93
N ASN A 112 -6.96 20.27 2.17
CA ASN A 112 -7.45 19.14 1.38
C ASN A 112 -8.45 18.27 2.14
N VAL A 113 -8.38 18.16 3.47
CA VAL A 113 -9.26 17.26 4.24
C VAL A 113 -10.67 17.82 4.38
N ILE A 114 -11.65 16.99 4.04
CA ILE A 114 -13.07 17.22 4.29
C ILE A 114 -13.68 16.02 5.01
N PHE A 115 -14.81 16.25 5.67
CA PHE A 115 -15.62 15.21 6.31
C PHE A 115 -17.00 15.17 5.67
N ASP A 116 -17.45 13.98 5.30
CA ASP A 116 -18.81 13.75 4.82
C ASP A 116 -19.55 12.82 5.78
N LYS A 117 -20.57 13.36 6.45
CA LYS A 117 -21.38 12.63 7.42
C LYS A 117 -22.07 11.40 6.79
N ARG A 118 -22.37 11.42 5.49
CA ARG A 118 -22.97 10.29 4.77
C ARG A 118 -22.01 9.11 4.65
N HIS A 119 -20.71 9.38 4.75
CA HIS A 119 -19.64 8.38 4.65
C HIS A 119 -19.07 7.99 6.01
N TYR A 120 -19.51 8.61 7.10
CA TYR A 120 -19.11 8.21 8.44
C TYR A 120 -19.72 6.85 8.80
N ASN A 121 -18.92 5.93 9.35
CA ASN A 121 -19.27 4.51 9.57
C ASN A 121 -19.64 3.74 8.29
N GLN A 122 -19.26 4.26 7.12
CA GLN A 122 -19.40 3.59 5.84
C GLN A 122 -18.03 3.50 5.19
N ARG A 123 -17.71 2.35 4.59
CA ARG A 123 -16.40 2.16 3.98
C ARG A 123 -16.27 2.98 2.69
N VAL A 124 -15.62 4.14 2.77
CA VAL A 124 -15.30 4.99 1.63
C VAL A 124 -13.78 5.17 1.54
N TYR A 125 -13.23 4.71 0.43
CA TYR A 125 -11.79 4.70 0.22
C TYR A 125 -11.26 6.14 0.13
N SER A 126 -10.32 6.49 1.00
CA SER A 126 -9.52 7.72 0.85
C SER A 126 -8.14 7.57 1.46
N SER A 127 -7.13 8.02 0.72
CA SER A 127 -5.72 7.88 1.11
C SER A 127 -5.37 8.71 2.35
N ILE A 128 -6.13 9.78 2.64
CA ILE A 128 -5.90 10.61 3.84
C ILE A 128 -5.94 9.82 5.14
N ASN A 129 -6.76 8.76 5.20
CA ASN A 129 -6.83 7.90 6.38
C ASN A 129 -5.45 7.31 6.74
N TYR A 130 -4.71 6.86 5.72
CA TYR A 130 -3.40 6.23 5.90
C TYR A 130 -2.26 7.24 5.99
N ILE A 131 -2.42 8.43 5.39
CA ILE A 131 -1.52 9.57 5.59
C ILE A 131 -1.58 10.06 7.04
N LEU A 132 -2.77 10.15 7.63
CA LEU A 132 -2.91 10.48 9.05
C LEU A 132 -2.33 9.38 9.94
N LEU A 133 -2.57 8.10 9.63
CA LEU A 133 -1.98 6.98 10.38
C LEU A 133 -0.44 6.99 10.34
N SER A 134 0.18 7.34 9.21
CA SER A 134 1.64 7.44 9.13
C SER A 134 2.18 8.54 10.05
N GLY A 135 1.53 9.69 10.10
CA GLY A 135 1.89 10.76 11.04
C GLY A 135 1.62 10.42 12.51
N ILE A 136 0.58 9.64 12.81
CA ILE A 136 0.32 9.12 14.17
C ILE A 136 1.45 8.19 14.60
N LEU A 137 1.92 7.31 13.71
CA LEU A 137 3.06 6.43 13.98
C LEU A 137 4.30 7.23 14.38
N GLU A 138 4.59 8.34 13.69
CA GLU A 138 5.71 9.21 14.06
C GLU A 138 5.53 9.81 15.46
N LYS A 139 4.32 10.32 15.76
CA LYS A 139 4.00 10.92 17.07
C LYS A 139 4.16 9.94 18.23
N VAL A 140 3.73 8.68 18.08
CA VAL A 140 3.76 7.70 19.19
C VAL A 140 5.08 6.93 19.30
N THR A 141 5.89 6.92 18.24
CA THR A 141 7.18 6.24 18.25
C THR A 141 8.36 7.19 18.42
N HIS A 142 8.19 8.49 18.12
CA HIS A 142 9.25 9.48 17.99
C HIS A 142 10.30 9.09 16.94
N ARG A 143 9.88 8.37 15.91
CA ARG A 143 10.70 7.95 14.76
C ARG A 143 9.99 8.34 13.47
N SER A 144 10.75 8.69 12.44
CA SER A 144 10.15 8.96 11.13
C SER A 144 9.50 7.70 10.54
N TYR A 145 8.47 7.88 9.71
CA TYR A 145 7.79 6.77 9.05
C TYR A 145 8.76 5.94 8.20
N GLU A 146 9.71 6.58 7.52
CA GLU A 146 10.74 5.92 6.70
C GLU A 146 11.60 4.99 7.54
N ASN A 147 12.04 5.45 8.71
CA ASN A 147 12.83 4.65 9.63
C ASN A 147 12.04 3.45 10.17
N LEU A 148 10.73 3.61 10.45
CA LEU A 148 9.88 2.50 10.86
C LEU A 148 9.77 1.44 9.76
N VAL A 149 9.55 1.85 8.50
CA VAL A 149 9.44 0.93 7.36
C VAL A 149 10.78 0.26 7.06
N LYS A 150 11.87 1.04 6.97
CA LYS A 150 13.22 0.53 6.67
C LYS A 150 13.65 -0.51 7.69
N ASP A 151 13.48 -0.25 8.98
CA ASP A 151 13.91 -1.20 10.01
C ASP A 151 12.98 -2.41 10.12
N THR A 152 11.67 -2.20 10.03
CA THR A 152 10.69 -3.28 10.27
C THR A 152 10.61 -4.26 9.10
N TYR A 153 10.74 -3.75 7.87
CA TYR A 153 10.55 -4.55 6.66
C TYR A 153 11.85 -4.70 5.88
N ILE A 154 12.44 -3.60 5.41
CA ILE A 154 13.54 -3.65 4.44
C ILE A 154 14.78 -4.34 5.02
N LYS A 155 15.27 -3.86 6.17
CA LYS A 155 16.46 -4.42 6.83
C LYS A 155 16.15 -5.78 7.46
N LYS A 156 15.09 -5.88 8.27
CA LYS A 156 14.74 -7.10 8.99
C LYS A 156 14.50 -8.28 8.05
N LEU A 157 13.84 -8.05 6.91
CA LEU A 157 13.53 -9.09 5.95
C LEU A 157 14.48 -9.09 4.74
N GLY A 158 15.56 -8.31 4.75
CA GLY A 158 16.52 -8.24 3.64
C GLY A 158 15.87 -8.03 2.26
N LEU A 159 14.99 -7.03 2.14
CA LEU A 159 14.26 -6.71 0.91
C LEU A 159 15.15 -5.86 -0.02
N SER A 160 15.91 -6.51 -0.89
CA SER A 160 16.94 -5.87 -1.73
C SER A 160 16.40 -5.11 -2.95
N GLU A 161 15.14 -5.32 -3.31
CA GLU A 161 14.46 -4.69 -4.43
C GLU A 161 13.29 -3.81 -3.94
N THR A 162 13.48 -3.19 -2.78
CA THR A 162 12.48 -2.33 -2.11
C THR A 162 13.11 -1.04 -1.60
N GLU A 163 12.47 0.10 -1.87
CA GLU A 163 12.89 1.40 -1.34
C GLU A 163 11.72 2.40 -1.38
N PHE A 164 11.85 3.53 -0.68
CA PHE A 164 11.01 4.69 -0.93
C PHE A 164 11.27 5.28 -2.32
N TYR A 165 10.22 5.77 -2.99
CA TYR A 165 10.34 6.30 -4.35
C TYR A 165 11.39 7.43 -4.46
N TRP A 166 11.46 8.31 -3.46
CA TRP A 166 12.43 9.41 -3.42
C TRP A 166 13.85 8.99 -3.01
N ASP A 167 14.02 7.79 -2.45
CA ASP A 167 15.31 7.24 -2.00
C ASP A 167 15.92 6.25 -3.01
N ILE A 168 15.30 6.07 -4.19
CA ILE A 168 15.82 5.16 -5.22
C ILE A 168 17.28 5.56 -5.55
N PRO A 169 18.25 4.64 -5.36
CA PRO A 169 19.66 5.02 -5.44
C PRO A 169 20.08 5.26 -6.89
N LYS A 170 20.78 6.38 -7.12
CA LYS A 170 21.25 6.80 -8.47
C LYS A 170 22.17 5.79 -9.14
N ASN A 171 22.86 4.96 -8.35
CA ASN A 171 23.71 3.87 -8.84
C ASN A 171 22.92 2.70 -9.48
N LYS A 172 21.57 2.76 -9.50
CA LYS A 172 20.67 1.74 -10.06
C LYS A 172 20.83 0.36 -9.42
N GLN A 173 21.27 0.30 -8.16
CA GLN A 173 21.29 -0.96 -7.40
C GLN A 173 19.89 -1.59 -7.36
N ILE A 174 18.85 -0.75 -7.31
CA ILE A 174 17.45 -1.16 -7.50
C ILE A 174 17.02 -0.81 -8.93
N LYS A 175 16.52 -1.80 -9.66
CA LYS A 175 16.00 -1.62 -11.02
C LYS A 175 14.51 -1.30 -10.99
N VAL A 176 14.16 -0.01 -10.98
CA VAL A 176 12.77 0.43 -11.02
C VAL A 176 12.32 0.61 -12.46
N ALA A 177 11.16 0.04 -12.82
CA ALA A 177 10.56 0.23 -14.14
C ALA A 177 10.13 1.69 -14.34
N ILE A 178 10.32 2.25 -15.53
CA ILE A 178 9.79 3.57 -15.91
C ILE A 178 8.29 3.42 -16.18
N PRO A 179 7.42 4.25 -15.59
CA PRO A 179 6.00 4.17 -15.87
C PRO A 179 5.67 4.79 -17.22
N TYR A 180 4.62 4.29 -17.84
CA TYR A 180 4.10 4.82 -19.08
C TYR A 180 2.61 5.15 -18.94
N THR A 181 2.18 6.22 -19.59
CA THR A 181 0.77 6.63 -19.72
C THR A 181 0.42 6.87 -21.19
N LYS A 182 -0.86 7.10 -21.48
CA LYS A 182 -1.29 7.51 -22.82
C LYS A 182 -1.35 9.03 -22.88
N SER A 183 -0.77 9.63 -23.93
CA SER A 183 -0.96 11.04 -24.24
C SER A 183 -2.42 11.31 -24.64
N SER A 184 -2.79 12.57 -24.81
CA SER A 184 -4.13 12.95 -25.31
C SER A 184 -4.42 12.39 -26.71
N GLN A 185 -3.40 12.11 -27.51
CA GLN A 185 -3.49 11.44 -28.81
C GLN A 185 -3.42 9.90 -28.72
N GLY A 186 -3.35 9.34 -27.52
CA GLY A 186 -3.35 7.89 -27.29
C GLY A 186 -1.98 7.22 -27.41
N TYR A 187 -0.91 7.95 -27.69
CA TYR A 187 0.45 7.41 -27.77
C TYR A 187 0.97 7.05 -26.38
N LEU A 188 1.70 5.95 -26.31
CA LEU A 188 2.40 5.59 -25.08
C LEU A 188 3.59 6.52 -24.88
N VAL A 189 3.61 7.22 -23.74
CA VAL A 189 4.69 8.14 -23.36
C VAL A 189 5.18 7.83 -21.95
N PRO A 190 6.48 8.02 -21.66
CA PRO A 190 6.97 7.89 -20.29
C PRO A 190 6.27 8.92 -19.40
N HIS A 191 5.93 8.50 -18.18
CA HIS A 191 5.29 9.35 -17.19
C HIS A 191 6.30 9.78 -16.13
N PHE A 192 6.26 11.05 -15.74
CA PHE A 192 7.09 11.57 -14.66
C PHE A 192 6.28 11.64 -13.37
N ILE A 193 6.86 11.13 -12.28
CA ILE A 193 6.25 11.22 -10.95
C ILE A 193 7.15 12.11 -10.09
N SER A 194 6.57 13.21 -9.60
CA SER A 194 7.24 14.12 -8.68
C SER A 194 7.47 13.45 -7.33
N ALA A 195 8.68 13.57 -6.79
CA ALA A 195 8.97 13.12 -5.44
C ALA A 195 8.14 13.87 -4.39
N ASP A 196 7.91 15.17 -4.58
CA ASP A 196 7.06 15.99 -3.69
C ASP A 196 5.62 15.45 -3.63
N LYS A 197 5.07 15.06 -4.79
CA LYS A 197 3.75 14.42 -4.85
C LYS A 197 3.74 13.10 -4.08
N VAL A 198 4.76 12.26 -4.25
CA VAL A 198 4.83 10.96 -3.56
C VAL A 198 5.02 11.13 -2.04
N HIS A 199 5.70 12.19 -1.60
CA HIS A 199 5.74 12.56 -0.18
C HIS A 199 4.36 12.95 0.36
N GLY A 200 3.48 13.55 -0.46
CA GLY A 200 2.07 13.78 -0.11
C GLY A 200 1.30 12.51 0.20
N ASP A 201 1.66 11.39 -0.43
CA ASP A 201 1.06 10.07 -0.23
C ASP A 201 1.77 9.21 0.84
N LEU A 202 2.50 9.84 1.78
CA LEU A 202 3.25 9.14 2.83
C LEU A 202 2.39 8.12 3.59
N GLY A 203 2.78 6.84 3.55
CA GLY A 203 2.05 5.76 4.20
C GLY A 203 0.82 5.27 3.42
N ALA A 204 0.39 5.98 2.39
CA ALA A 204 -0.69 5.57 1.49
C ALA A 204 -0.18 4.99 0.16
N GLY A 205 0.99 5.41 -0.32
CA GLY A 205 1.60 4.93 -1.57
C GLY A 205 2.96 5.56 -1.84
N CYS A 206 4.03 5.04 -1.23
CA CYS A 206 5.36 5.67 -1.31
C CYS A 206 6.52 4.70 -1.58
N LEU A 207 6.24 3.40 -1.72
CA LEU A 207 7.25 2.35 -1.91
C LEU A 207 7.30 1.83 -3.34
N VAL A 208 8.50 1.51 -3.80
CA VAL A 208 8.74 0.62 -4.93
C VAL A 208 9.13 -0.75 -4.42
N MET A 209 8.62 -1.82 -5.03
CA MET A 209 8.94 -3.20 -4.67
C MET A 209 8.94 -4.12 -5.89
N SER A 210 9.78 -5.16 -5.87
CA SER A 210 9.63 -6.32 -6.77
C SER A 210 8.51 -7.25 -6.29
N ASN A 211 8.02 -8.13 -7.17
CA ASN A 211 7.07 -9.18 -6.82
C ASN A 211 7.56 -10.06 -5.65
N LYS A 212 8.84 -10.42 -5.66
CA LYS A 212 9.48 -11.29 -4.66
C LYS A 212 9.50 -10.63 -3.28
N ASP A 213 9.91 -9.37 -3.21
CA ASP A 213 9.97 -8.64 -1.95
C ASP A 213 8.59 -8.33 -1.40
N LEU A 214 7.63 -8.00 -2.28
CA LEU A 214 6.25 -7.79 -1.87
C LEU A 214 5.69 -9.05 -1.21
N TYR A 215 5.82 -10.22 -1.86
CA TYR A 215 5.44 -11.51 -1.27
C TYR A 215 6.16 -11.79 0.05
N ARG A 216 7.48 -11.62 0.12
CA ARG A 216 8.24 -11.91 1.33
C ARG A 216 7.77 -11.07 2.51
N ALA A 217 7.51 -9.78 2.28
CA ALA A 217 7.06 -8.88 3.32
C ALA A 217 5.65 -9.22 3.81
N THR A 218 4.71 -9.44 2.90
CA THR A 218 3.31 -9.76 3.26
C THR A 218 3.16 -11.15 3.88
N SER A 219 3.93 -12.14 3.41
CA SER A 219 3.99 -13.46 4.04
C SER A 219 4.53 -13.36 5.47
N ALA A 220 5.62 -12.62 5.72
CA ALA A 220 6.14 -12.39 7.06
C ALA A 220 5.14 -11.65 7.98
N ILE A 221 4.33 -10.74 7.43
CA ILE A 221 3.25 -10.06 8.17
C ILE A 221 2.19 -11.07 8.59
N LEU A 222 1.66 -11.85 7.65
CA LEU A 222 0.54 -12.76 7.89
C LEU A 222 0.93 -13.99 8.71
N ASN A 223 2.19 -14.44 8.64
CA ASN A 223 2.74 -15.52 9.47
C ASN A 223 3.16 -15.07 10.88
N GLY A 224 2.94 -13.81 11.22
CA GLY A 224 3.18 -13.30 12.57
C GLY A 224 4.64 -12.99 12.92
N GLU A 225 5.52 -12.82 11.92
CA GLU A 225 6.93 -12.48 12.14
C GLU A 225 7.14 -10.98 12.45
N ILE A 226 6.16 -10.14 12.08
CA ILE A 226 6.20 -8.67 12.26
C ILE A 226 5.38 -8.20 13.47
N ILE A 227 4.20 -8.80 13.65
CA ILE A 227 3.24 -8.61 14.74
C ILE A 227 2.76 -9.99 15.21
N LYS A 228 2.31 -10.14 16.45
CA LYS A 228 1.88 -11.45 16.98
C LYS A 228 0.72 -12.04 16.18
N PRO A 229 0.56 -13.39 16.15
CA PRO A 229 -0.58 -14.04 15.50
C PRO A 229 -1.96 -13.51 15.94
N SER A 230 -2.13 -13.16 17.22
CA SER A 230 -3.37 -12.53 17.70
C SER A 230 -3.62 -11.14 17.09
N SER A 231 -2.56 -10.39 16.81
CA SER A 231 -2.63 -9.09 16.14
C SER A 231 -2.93 -9.26 14.65
N VAL A 232 -2.37 -10.28 13.99
CA VAL A 232 -2.71 -10.68 12.61
C VAL A 232 -4.19 -11.03 12.52
N GLN A 233 -4.67 -11.93 13.37
CA GLN A 233 -6.08 -12.35 13.38
C GLN A 233 -7.03 -11.18 13.58
N LYS A 234 -6.65 -10.18 14.39
CA LYS A 234 -7.46 -8.98 14.59
C LYS A 234 -7.45 -8.02 13.39
N ALA A 235 -6.32 -7.92 12.70
CA ALA A 235 -6.14 -6.99 11.59
C ALA A 235 -6.72 -7.51 10.27
N TYR A 236 -6.66 -8.84 10.07
CA TYR A 236 -6.89 -9.48 8.79
C TYR A 236 -7.95 -10.57 8.88
N THR A 237 -8.99 -10.37 9.69
CA THR A 237 -10.09 -11.34 9.84
C THR A 237 -10.77 -11.63 8.49
N PRO A 238 -10.78 -12.89 8.01
CA PRO A 238 -11.55 -13.27 6.82
C PRO A 238 -13.05 -13.00 7.00
N SER A 239 -13.73 -12.55 5.94
CA SER A 239 -15.18 -12.35 5.96
C SER A 239 -15.83 -12.47 4.57
N ASP A 240 -17.13 -12.75 4.55
CA ASP A 240 -17.99 -12.66 3.36
C ASP A 240 -19.20 -11.76 3.66
N PRO A 241 -19.38 -10.61 2.97
CA PRO A 241 -18.48 -10.03 1.99
C PRO A 241 -17.12 -9.63 2.60
N ALA A 242 -16.10 -9.52 1.75
CA ALA A 242 -14.75 -9.16 2.17
C ALA A 242 -14.71 -7.75 2.80
N LYS A 243 -14.17 -7.65 4.02
CA LYS A 243 -14.00 -6.37 4.73
C LYS A 243 -12.62 -5.79 4.53
N TYR A 244 -12.54 -4.46 4.41
CA TYR A 244 -11.27 -3.75 4.34
C TYR A 244 -10.74 -3.47 5.75
N ASN A 245 -9.50 -3.85 6.02
CA ASN A 245 -8.80 -3.46 7.24
C ASN A 245 -7.28 -3.53 7.03
N ALA A 246 -6.56 -2.61 7.66
CA ALA A 246 -5.09 -2.58 7.71
C ALA A 246 -4.39 -2.83 6.35
N GLY A 247 -4.95 -2.31 5.26
CA GLY A 247 -4.39 -2.37 3.91
C GLY A 247 -4.88 -3.49 3.00
N PHE A 248 -5.62 -4.46 3.56
CA PHE A 248 -6.17 -5.59 2.82
C PHE A 248 -7.70 -5.56 2.76
N TYR A 249 -8.23 -6.09 1.66
CA TYR A 249 -9.56 -6.69 1.64
C TYR A 249 -9.42 -8.16 2.03
N ASN A 250 -10.11 -8.57 3.09
CA ASN A 250 -10.00 -9.90 3.67
C ASN A 250 -11.18 -10.76 3.22
N PHE A 251 -10.98 -11.56 2.17
CA PHE A 251 -11.95 -12.54 1.67
C PHE A 251 -11.91 -13.80 2.54
N PRO A 252 -12.88 -14.74 2.38
CA PRO A 252 -12.89 -15.98 3.14
C PRO A 252 -11.63 -16.82 3.01
N ASP A 253 -11.04 -16.90 1.81
CA ASP A 253 -9.91 -17.79 1.52
C ASP A 253 -8.58 -17.06 1.27
N PHE A 254 -8.62 -15.74 1.02
CA PHE A 254 -7.43 -14.97 0.68
C PHE A 254 -7.52 -13.49 1.10
N HIS A 255 -6.37 -12.85 1.19
CA HIS A 255 -6.25 -11.40 1.32
C HIS A 255 -5.92 -10.76 -0.02
N SER A 256 -6.53 -9.62 -0.31
CA SER A 256 -6.29 -8.86 -1.53
C SER A 256 -5.87 -7.43 -1.26
N SER A 257 -4.88 -6.94 -1.99
CA SER A 257 -4.58 -5.51 -2.06
C SER A 257 -4.27 -5.13 -3.50
N ASN A 258 -4.56 -3.88 -3.86
CA ASN A 258 -4.34 -3.38 -5.20
C ASN A 258 -3.79 -1.96 -5.16
N GLY A 259 -2.97 -1.63 -6.14
CA GLY A 259 -2.42 -0.30 -6.33
C GLY A 259 -2.55 0.10 -7.80
N SER A 260 -2.95 1.33 -8.06
CA SER A 260 -3.03 1.88 -9.41
C SER A 260 -2.79 3.37 -9.34
N GLY A 261 -1.97 3.90 -10.25
CA GLY A 261 -1.61 5.31 -10.26
C GLY A 261 -0.34 5.54 -11.06
N ASP A 262 -0.25 6.71 -11.69
CA ASP A 262 0.98 7.20 -12.33
C ASP A 262 1.64 6.19 -13.29
N GLY A 263 0.84 5.50 -14.09
CA GLY A 263 1.32 4.51 -15.07
C GLY A 263 1.70 3.14 -14.49
N TYR A 264 1.50 2.93 -13.19
CA TYR A 264 1.70 1.64 -12.54
C TYR A 264 0.38 0.98 -12.14
N THR A 265 0.39 -0.35 -12.12
CA THR A 265 -0.68 -1.15 -11.53
C THR A 265 -0.09 -2.34 -10.80
N THR A 266 -0.60 -2.66 -9.63
CA THR A 266 -0.25 -3.84 -8.82
C THR A 266 -1.54 -4.55 -8.41
N TYR A 267 -1.64 -5.83 -8.70
CA TYR A 267 -2.65 -6.75 -8.18
C TYR A 267 -1.95 -7.77 -7.30
N TYR A 268 -2.32 -7.83 -6.02
CA TYR A 268 -1.70 -8.70 -5.04
C TYR A 268 -2.74 -9.55 -4.32
N ARG A 269 -2.55 -10.87 -4.30
CA ARG A 269 -3.38 -11.85 -3.60
C ARG A 269 -2.51 -12.84 -2.86
N ILE A 270 -2.95 -13.27 -1.68
CA ILE A 270 -2.28 -14.28 -0.85
C ILE A 270 -3.31 -15.08 -0.07
N SER A 271 -3.21 -16.40 -0.05
CA SER A 271 -4.11 -17.25 0.73
C SER A 271 -3.95 -16.97 2.23
N ASN A 272 -4.97 -17.28 3.03
CA ASN A 272 -4.94 -17.07 4.48
C ASN A 272 -3.79 -17.83 5.17
N ASP A 273 -3.42 -19.00 4.63
CA ASP A 273 -2.28 -19.79 5.12
C ASP A 273 -0.94 -19.37 4.49
N THR A 274 -0.94 -18.35 3.64
CA THR A 274 0.20 -17.76 2.93
C THR A 274 0.92 -18.66 1.92
N ARG A 275 0.41 -19.87 1.68
CA ARG A 275 1.06 -20.87 0.82
C ARG A 275 0.86 -20.61 -0.66
N ASP A 276 -0.20 -19.90 -1.02
CA ASP A 276 -0.56 -19.57 -2.38
C ASP A 276 -0.54 -18.05 -2.56
N VAL A 277 0.03 -17.58 -3.67
CA VAL A 277 0.21 -16.14 -3.92
C VAL A 277 0.09 -15.84 -5.40
N LEU A 278 -0.60 -14.75 -5.73
CA LEU A 278 -0.62 -14.17 -7.06
C LEU A 278 -0.19 -12.70 -6.99
N VAL A 279 0.89 -12.35 -7.69
CA VAL A 279 1.37 -10.97 -7.82
C VAL A 279 1.54 -10.61 -9.29
N ILE A 280 0.86 -9.55 -9.72
CA ILE A 280 0.96 -8.99 -11.06
C ILE A 280 1.26 -7.50 -10.94
N GLN A 281 2.36 -7.05 -11.52
CA GLN A 281 2.75 -5.65 -11.57
C GLN A 281 2.96 -5.21 -13.02
N SER A 282 2.54 -3.99 -13.34
CA SER A 282 2.65 -3.38 -14.66
C SER A 282 3.16 -1.95 -14.52
N ASN A 283 4.04 -1.53 -15.44
CA ASN A 283 4.44 -0.14 -15.68
C ASN A 283 3.79 0.42 -16.97
N TYR A 284 2.69 -0.21 -17.39
CA TYR A 284 1.95 0.08 -18.61
C TYR A 284 0.47 0.27 -18.29
N PRO A 285 -0.26 1.17 -18.98
CA PRO A 285 -1.68 1.39 -18.72
C PRO A 285 -2.50 0.12 -18.93
N VAL A 286 -3.22 -0.31 -17.89
CA VAL A 286 -4.16 -1.43 -17.96
C VAL A 286 -5.48 -0.92 -18.54
N LYS A 287 -5.93 -1.51 -19.65
CA LYS A 287 -7.13 -1.06 -20.39
C LYS A 287 -8.40 -1.12 -19.54
N ASP A 288 -8.59 -2.21 -18.79
CA ASP A 288 -9.74 -2.41 -17.91
C ASP A 288 -9.27 -2.91 -16.55
N TYR A 289 -9.02 -1.95 -15.66
CA TYR A 289 -8.48 -2.23 -14.33
C TYR A 289 -9.39 -3.17 -13.52
N PHE A 290 -10.70 -2.95 -13.57
CA PHE A 290 -11.66 -3.70 -12.75
C PHE A 290 -11.87 -5.12 -13.26
N LYS A 291 -11.90 -5.31 -14.58
CA LYS A 291 -11.92 -6.65 -15.17
C LYS A 291 -10.67 -7.45 -14.79
N VAL A 292 -9.49 -6.87 -14.93
CA VAL A 292 -8.23 -7.56 -14.54
C VAL A 292 -8.20 -7.83 -13.03
N ARG A 293 -8.71 -6.90 -12.21
CA ARG A 293 -8.83 -7.10 -10.76
C ARG A 293 -9.70 -8.32 -10.44
N GLN A 294 -10.84 -8.46 -11.10
CA GLN A 294 -11.74 -9.60 -10.91
C GLN A 294 -11.09 -10.89 -11.38
N MET A 295 -10.46 -10.89 -12.57
CA MET A 295 -9.71 -12.06 -13.07
C MET A 295 -8.63 -12.51 -12.07
N CYS A 296 -7.96 -11.58 -11.38
CA CYS A 296 -6.99 -11.93 -10.34
C CYS A 296 -7.62 -12.60 -9.12
N ASN A 297 -8.87 -12.26 -8.78
CA ASN A 297 -9.60 -12.95 -7.72
C ASN A 297 -9.94 -14.38 -8.16
N ASP A 298 -10.53 -14.52 -9.36
CA ASP A 298 -10.93 -15.82 -9.91
C ASP A 298 -9.71 -16.76 -10.06
N LEU A 299 -8.58 -16.22 -10.54
CA LEU A 299 -7.31 -16.96 -10.61
C LEU A 299 -6.80 -17.38 -9.23
N MET A 300 -6.92 -16.53 -8.22
CA MET A 300 -6.50 -16.85 -6.86
C MET A 300 -7.36 -17.97 -6.27
N GLU A 301 -8.67 -17.91 -6.42
CA GLU A 301 -9.59 -18.95 -5.96
C GLU A 301 -9.30 -20.29 -6.63
N ASN A 302 -9.08 -20.28 -7.95
CA ASN A 302 -8.68 -21.48 -8.69
C ASN A 302 -7.31 -22.01 -8.26
N LEU A 303 -6.35 -21.10 -8.03
CA LEU A 303 -5.02 -21.47 -7.54
C LEU A 303 -5.14 -22.17 -6.19
N ILE A 304 -5.97 -21.70 -5.26
CA ILE A 304 -6.21 -22.33 -3.96
C ILE A 304 -6.84 -23.71 -4.11
N LYS A 305 -7.90 -23.82 -4.92
CA LYS A 305 -8.68 -25.06 -5.11
C LYS A 305 -7.94 -26.15 -5.88
N ALA A 306 -6.96 -25.79 -6.71
CA ALA A 306 -6.18 -26.75 -7.47
C ALA A 306 -5.44 -27.73 -6.53
N THR A 307 -5.78 -29.01 -6.63
CA THR A 307 -5.00 -30.09 -5.99
C THR A 307 -3.66 -30.22 -6.71
N SER A 308 -2.62 -30.50 -5.92
CA SER A 308 -1.23 -30.68 -6.38
C SER A 308 -1.07 -31.81 -7.39
#